data_AF-A0A3G4W7J2-F1
#
_entry.id   AF-A0A3G4W7J2-F1
#
_cell.length_a   1.000
_cell.length_b   1.000
_cell.length_c   1.000
_cell.angle_alpha   90.00
_cell.angle_beta   90.00
_cell.angle_gamma   90.00
#
_symmetry.space_group_name_H-M   'P 1'
#
loop_
_entity.id
_entity.type
_entity.pdbx_description
1 polymer ?
#
loop_
_entity_poly.entity_id
_entity_poly.type
_entity_poly.pdbx_seq_one_letter_code
_entity_poly.pdbx_strand_id
1 'polypeptide(L)'
;MSAARRMVAVTMAGRTHEVPVESPRVPTDWRRRGLAVALAVTGALTVACVVWSTVSIAHLLGGGEAAYAGASVFDAAWLVVVLLEVYHRYDRARRAAAQRVGWALLVVSMAALIAYGIRLGDWGVAVGGPAVSLVAKTLWVAVLSATQRDLSPVAAGWVAAERDRAYAELAVAGVDLEVTRTRAAVAQQRAAMEAVYGPLAVAGSGEAPLVIERQEQPEHARVPDHGARLLERAAEDQARASASMDAAYNAGLPAREVLARAARLRQERPEAPEPEASAQVSGPEPAGTFRTGSGESPEERVPEQRPANLRSAVYTLYALGVEDADEITARLSAMLGAVSRASVDRYLREARAAASAKGP
;
A
#
# COMPACT_ATOMS: atom_id res chain seq x y z
N MET A 1 26.34 -47.13 -7.33
CA MET A 1 25.54 -47.25 -6.09
C MET A 1 24.32 -48.10 -6.40
N SER A 2 24.22 -49.30 -5.82
CA SER A 2 23.10 -50.22 -6.05
C SER A 2 21.88 -49.73 -5.28
N ALA A 3 20.76 -49.49 -5.95
CA ALA A 3 19.54 -49.00 -5.30
C ALA A 3 19.00 -50.08 -4.33
N ALA A 4 18.66 -49.67 -3.10
CA ALA A 4 18.07 -50.57 -2.11
C ALA A 4 16.73 -51.10 -2.66
N ARG A 5 16.71 -52.40 -2.97
CA ARG A 5 15.49 -53.10 -3.42
C ARG A 5 14.64 -53.40 -2.19
N ARG A 6 13.39 -52.93 -2.19
CA ARG A 6 12.43 -53.28 -1.15
C ARG A 6 11.72 -54.54 -1.60
N MET A 7 11.88 -55.63 -0.85
CA MET A 7 11.09 -56.85 -1.08
C MET A 7 9.65 -56.55 -0.64
N VAL A 8 8.69 -56.81 -1.53
CA VAL A 8 7.27 -56.72 -1.20
C VAL A 8 6.66 -58.08 -1.47
N ALA A 9 5.98 -58.63 -0.48
CA ALA A 9 5.23 -59.87 -0.65
C ALA A 9 4.02 -59.60 -1.55
N VAL A 10 3.95 -60.28 -2.68
CA VAL A 10 2.82 -60.20 -3.61
C VAL A 10 2.19 -61.58 -3.72
N THR A 11 0.90 -61.66 -3.38
CA THR A 11 0.13 -62.91 -3.47
C THR A 11 -0.70 -62.90 -4.74
N MET A 12 -0.48 -63.89 -5.61
CA MET A 12 -1.30 -64.13 -6.81
C MET A 12 -1.73 -65.60 -6.85
N ALA A 13 -3.02 -65.85 -7.09
CA ALA A 13 -3.61 -67.20 -7.12
C ALA A 13 -3.29 -68.07 -5.89
N GLY A 14 -3.29 -67.48 -4.70
CA GLY A 14 -3.04 -68.18 -3.43
C GLY A 14 -1.57 -68.54 -3.16
N ARG A 15 -0.63 -68.11 -4.01
CA ARG A 15 0.82 -68.25 -3.79
C ARG A 15 1.44 -66.88 -3.54
N THR A 16 2.19 -66.77 -2.45
CA THR A 16 2.92 -65.54 -2.08
C THR A 16 4.37 -65.66 -2.52
N HIS A 17 4.83 -64.71 -3.32
CA HIS A 17 6.23 -64.57 -3.68
C HIS A 17 6.77 -63.23 -3.19
N GLU A 18 7.99 -63.22 -2.66
CA GLU A 18 8.70 -61.97 -2.42
C GLU A 18 9.31 -61.47 -3.72
N VAL A 19 8.78 -60.36 -4.22
CA VAL A 19 9.27 -59.74 -5.45
C VAL A 19 10.07 -58.49 -5.05
N PRO A 20 11.31 -58.32 -5.55
CA PRO A 20 12.04 -57.07 -5.37
C PRO A 20 11.32 -55.97 -6.16
N VAL A 21 10.64 -55.07 -5.46
CA VAL A 21 10.06 -53.88 -6.07
C VAL A 21 11.11 -52.79 -6.02
N GLU A 22 11.52 -52.32 -7.20
CA GLU A 22 12.36 -51.13 -7.30
C GLU A 22 11.54 -49.94 -6.80
N SER A 23 12.02 -49.26 -5.74
CA SER A 23 11.32 -48.10 -5.19
C SER A 23 11.03 -47.11 -6.32
N PRO A 24 9.79 -46.62 -6.48
CA PRO A 24 9.45 -45.70 -7.55
C PRO A 24 10.39 -44.50 -7.48
N ARG A 25 11.33 -44.44 -8.42
CA ARG A 25 12.21 -43.28 -8.56
C ARG A 25 11.35 -42.19 -9.14
N VAL A 26 11.21 -41.08 -8.40
CA VAL A 26 10.57 -39.88 -8.96
C VAL A 26 11.30 -39.56 -10.26
N PRO A 27 10.63 -39.61 -11.43
CA PRO A 27 11.28 -39.38 -12.70
C PRO A 27 11.94 -38.00 -12.67
N THR A 28 13.16 -37.92 -13.20
CA THR A 28 13.89 -36.66 -13.26
C THR A 28 13.07 -35.64 -14.06
N ASP A 29 12.71 -34.54 -13.42
CA ASP A 29 11.93 -33.49 -14.04
C ASP A 29 12.83 -32.59 -14.93
N TRP A 30 13.11 -33.09 -16.13
CA TRP A 30 13.89 -32.37 -17.14
C TRP A 30 13.26 -31.03 -17.50
N ARG A 31 11.93 -30.90 -17.41
CA ARG A 31 11.22 -29.65 -17.66
C ARG A 31 11.60 -28.62 -16.59
N ARG A 32 11.60 -29.00 -15.32
CA ARG A 32 12.02 -28.09 -14.23
C ARG A 32 13.47 -27.65 -14.40
N ARG A 33 14.37 -28.54 -14.79
CA ARG A 33 15.78 -28.19 -15.06
C ARG A 33 15.92 -27.24 -16.26
N GLY A 34 15.26 -27.54 -17.37
CA GLY A 34 15.27 -26.68 -18.56
C GLY A 34 14.75 -25.28 -18.24
N LEU A 35 13.69 -25.18 -17.44
CA LEU A 35 13.17 -23.90 -16.99
C LEU A 35 14.17 -23.14 -16.09
N ALA A 36 14.80 -23.83 -15.14
CA ALA A 36 15.79 -23.23 -14.27
C ALA A 36 16.99 -22.68 -15.07
N VAL A 37 17.46 -23.42 -16.08
CA VAL A 37 18.51 -22.96 -16.99
C VAL A 37 18.06 -21.73 -17.78
N ALA A 38 16.85 -21.76 -18.34
CA ALA A 38 16.32 -20.61 -19.08
C ALA A 38 16.23 -19.36 -18.20
N LEU A 39 15.70 -19.48 -16.98
CA LEU A 39 15.65 -18.39 -16.00
C LEU A 39 17.04 -17.89 -15.62
N ALA A 40 18.01 -18.78 -15.41
CA ALA A 40 19.39 -18.40 -15.08
C ALA A 40 20.04 -17.62 -16.23
N VAL A 41 19.89 -18.09 -17.48
CA VAL A 41 20.43 -17.40 -18.67
C VAL A 41 19.76 -16.04 -18.86
N THR A 42 18.43 -15.98 -18.80
CA THR A 42 17.68 -14.71 -18.92
C THR A 42 18.04 -13.74 -17.80
N GLY A 43 18.20 -14.23 -16.56
CA GLY A 43 18.63 -13.43 -15.42
C GLY A 43 20.06 -12.89 -15.59
N ALA A 44 21.01 -13.72 -16.02
CA ALA A 44 22.39 -13.29 -16.28
C ALA A 44 22.47 -12.23 -17.37
N LEU A 45 21.74 -12.43 -18.49
CA LEU A 45 21.64 -11.44 -19.55
C LEU A 45 21.05 -10.12 -19.04
N THR A 46 20.03 -10.21 -18.19
CA THR A 46 19.39 -9.03 -17.58
C THR A 46 20.38 -8.24 -16.72
N VAL A 47 21.20 -8.90 -15.90
CA VAL A 47 22.24 -8.24 -15.09
C VAL A 47 23.26 -7.54 -15.99
N ALA A 48 23.70 -8.20 -17.06
CA ALA A 48 24.62 -7.59 -18.03
C ALA A 48 24.00 -6.34 -18.69
N CYS A 49 22.72 -6.41 -19.09
CA CYS A 49 21.99 -5.26 -19.63
C CYS A 49 21.97 -4.10 -18.64
N VAL A 50 21.63 -4.34 -17.37
CA VAL A 50 21.53 -3.32 -16.32
C VAL A 50 22.88 -2.63 -16.08
N VAL A 51 23.97 -3.40 -15.96
CA VAL A 51 25.31 -2.82 -15.77
C VAL A 51 25.68 -1.92 -16.96
N TRP A 52 25.43 -2.41 -18.18
CA TRP A 52 25.72 -1.67 -19.40
C TRP A 52 24.86 -0.40 -19.56
N SER A 53 23.55 -0.50 -19.30
CA SER A 53 22.62 0.63 -19.40
C SER A 53 22.91 1.68 -18.35
N THR A 54 23.17 1.27 -17.10
CA THR A 54 23.54 2.18 -16.02
C THR A 54 24.77 3.01 -16.39
N VAL A 55 25.84 2.35 -16.87
CA VAL A 55 27.08 3.03 -17.31
C VAL A 55 26.81 3.98 -18.48
N SER A 56 26.10 3.52 -19.51
CA SER A 56 25.80 4.31 -20.70
C SER A 56 24.98 5.57 -20.39
N ILE A 57 23.92 5.42 -19.59
CA ILE A 57 23.05 6.54 -19.18
C ILE A 57 23.81 7.51 -18.28
N ALA A 58 24.63 7.01 -17.35
CA ALA A 58 25.43 7.87 -16.48
C ALA A 58 26.43 8.73 -17.29
N HIS A 59 27.11 8.14 -18.28
CA HIS A 59 27.98 8.90 -19.18
C HIS A 59 27.21 9.90 -20.05
N LEU A 60 25.99 9.56 -20.50
CA LEU A 60 25.12 10.48 -21.23
C LEU A 60 24.76 11.73 -20.40
N LEU A 61 24.57 11.55 -19.10
CA LEU A 61 24.24 12.62 -18.14
C LEU A 61 25.46 13.45 -17.68
N GLY A 62 26.64 13.24 -18.29
CA GLY A 62 27.86 13.98 -17.98
C GLY A 62 28.80 13.28 -17.00
N GLY A 63 28.49 12.04 -16.60
CA GLY A 63 29.29 11.28 -15.63
C GLY A 63 29.14 11.78 -14.18
N GLY A 64 29.75 11.06 -13.25
CA GLY A 64 29.73 11.38 -11.82
C GLY A 64 28.69 10.61 -11.00
N GLU A 65 28.84 10.65 -9.67
CA GLU A 65 28.07 9.80 -8.74
C GLU A 65 26.56 9.99 -8.86
N ALA A 66 26.10 11.24 -9.00
CA ALA A 66 24.68 11.56 -9.14
C ALA A 66 24.08 10.99 -10.45
N ALA A 67 24.86 10.94 -11.53
CA ALA A 67 24.43 10.36 -12.80
C ALA A 67 24.29 8.84 -12.70
N TYR A 68 25.22 8.15 -12.02
CA TYR A 68 25.11 6.71 -11.74
C TYR A 68 23.95 6.38 -10.80
N ALA A 69 23.71 7.21 -9.78
CA ALA A 69 22.54 7.05 -8.91
C ALA A 69 21.23 7.22 -9.69
N GLY A 70 21.12 8.24 -10.53
CA GLY A 70 19.94 8.44 -11.38
C GLY A 70 19.71 7.29 -12.36
N ALA A 71 20.76 6.82 -13.03
CA ALA A 71 20.69 5.70 -13.96
C ALA A 71 20.30 4.38 -13.27
N SER A 72 20.83 4.11 -12.08
CA SER A 72 20.51 2.88 -11.34
C SER A 72 19.06 2.85 -10.82
N VAL A 73 18.49 4.00 -10.44
CA VAL A 73 17.05 4.10 -10.07
C VAL A 73 16.16 3.72 -11.25
N PHE A 74 16.54 4.13 -12.46
CA PHE A 74 15.79 3.79 -13.67
C PHE A 74 15.83 2.29 -13.97
N ASP A 75 17.00 1.66 -13.90
CA ASP A 75 17.14 0.22 -14.09
C ASP A 75 16.43 -0.58 -12.97
N ALA A 76 16.48 -0.09 -11.73
CA ALA A 76 15.72 -0.67 -10.62
C ALA A 76 14.21 -0.61 -10.86
N ALA A 77 13.69 0.50 -11.39
CA ALA A 77 12.28 0.61 -11.73
C ALA A 77 11.86 -0.43 -12.79
N TRP A 78 12.69 -0.64 -13.82
CA TRP A 78 12.44 -1.67 -14.82
C TRP A 78 12.49 -3.09 -14.23
N LEU A 79 13.46 -3.39 -13.36
CA LEU A 79 13.55 -4.68 -12.67
C LEU A 79 12.33 -4.95 -11.77
N VAL A 80 11.85 -3.94 -11.05
CA VAL A 80 10.61 -4.05 -10.25
C VAL A 80 9.44 -4.43 -11.14
N VAL A 81 9.31 -3.83 -12.33
CA VAL A 81 8.24 -4.18 -13.27
C VAL A 81 8.35 -5.61 -13.78
N VAL A 82 9.57 -6.09 -14.09
CA VAL A 82 9.79 -7.50 -14.46
C VAL A 82 9.43 -8.44 -13.30
N LEU A 83 9.77 -8.09 -12.06
CA LEU A 83 9.38 -8.85 -10.87
C LEU A 83 7.86 -8.88 -10.69
N LEU A 84 7.17 -7.77 -10.96
CA LEU A 84 5.70 -7.72 -10.94
C LEU A 84 5.08 -8.61 -12.02
N GLU A 85 5.71 -8.74 -13.20
CA GLU A 85 5.26 -9.69 -14.23
C GLU A 85 5.38 -11.15 -13.77
N VAL A 86 6.45 -11.49 -13.04
CA VAL A 86 6.65 -12.81 -12.43
C VAL A 86 5.62 -13.05 -11.32
N TYR A 87 5.42 -12.06 -10.44
CA TYR A 87 4.51 -12.15 -9.30
C TYR A 87 3.05 -12.32 -9.75
N HIS A 88 2.63 -11.55 -10.76
CA HIS A 88 1.29 -11.61 -11.32
C HIS A 88 1.10 -12.69 -12.39
N ARG A 89 1.91 -13.75 -12.40
CA ARG A 89 1.80 -14.85 -13.39
C ARG A 89 0.41 -15.50 -13.48
N TYR A 90 -0.41 -15.40 -12.43
CA TYR A 90 -1.78 -15.95 -12.38
C TYR A 90 -2.90 -14.90 -12.53
N ASP A 91 -2.56 -13.61 -12.65
CA ASP A 91 -3.52 -12.52 -12.84
C ASP A 91 -3.22 -11.84 -14.18
N ARG A 92 -4.01 -12.20 -15.20
CA ARG A 92 -3.80 -11.71 -16.57
C ARG A 92 -3.93 -10.18 -16.67
N ALA A 93 -4.84 -9.57 -15.92
CA ALA A 93 -5.10 -8.13 -15.99
C ALA A 93 -3.94 -7.33 -15.39
N ARG A 94 -3.50 -7.69 -14.17
CA ARG A 94 -2.37 -7.04 -13.50
C ARG A 94 -1.06 -7.28 -14.25
N ARG A 95 -0.86 -8.49 -14.77
CA ARG A 95 0.29 -8.81 -15.62
C ARG A 95 0.31 -7.97 -16.90
N ALA A 96 -0.81 -7.83 -17.59
CA ALA A 96 -0.87 -7.02 -18.82
C ALA A 96 -0.60 -5.53 -18.54
N ALA A 97 -0.95 -5.03 -17.35
CA ALA A 97 -0.55 -3.69 -16.92
C ALA A 97 0.97 -3.61 -16.71
N ALA A 98 1.56 -4.54 -15.95
CA ALA A 98 3.01 -4.60 -15.74
C ALA A 98 3.78 -4.72 -17.07
N GLN A 99 3.32 -5.58 -17.98
CA GLN A 99 3.90 -5.73 -19.32
C GLN A 99 3.90 -4.43 -20.12
N ARG A 100 2.78 -3.70 -20.14
CA ARG A 100 2.69 -2.40 -20.83
C ARG A 100 3.69 -1.39 -20.26
N VAL A 101 3.77 -1.29 -18.94
CA VAL A 101 4.74 -0.41 -18.27
C VAL A 101 6.18 -0.87 -18.58
N GLY A 102 6.45 -2.17 -18.57
CA GLY A 102 7.77 -2.72 -18.85
C GLY A 102 8.23 -2.45 -20.29
N TRP A 103 7.31 -2.53 -21.26
CA TRP A 103 7.57 -2.14 -22.64
C TRP A 103 7.79 -0.63 -22.79
N ALA A 104 6.99 0.20 -22.10
CA ALA A 104 7.18 1.65 -22.11
C ALA A 104 8.55 2.05 -21.56
N LEU A 105 8.94 1.50 -20.40
CA LEU A 105 10.27 1.73 -19.82
C LEU A 105 11.38 1.26 -20.75
N LEU A 106 11.25 0.09 -21.38
CA LEU A 106 12.23 -0.40 -22.36
C LEU A 106 12.42 0.58 -23.52
N VAL A 107 11.34 1.12 -24.09
CA VAL A 107 11.43 2.10 -25.19
C VAL A 107 12.20 3.34 -24.74
N VAL A 108 11.95 3.82 -23.52
CA VAL A 108 12.71 4.95 -22.94
C VAL A 108 14.19 4.60 -22.78
N SER A 109 14.53 3.41 -22.28
CA SER A 109 15.91 2.94 -22.15
C SER A 109 16.61 2.88 -23.51
N MET A 110 15.93 2.32 -24.51
CA MET A 110 16.45 2.19 -25.86
C MET A 110 16.71 3.57 -26.48
N ALA A 111 15.79 4.52 -26.31
CA ALA A 111 15.99 5.89 -26.80
C ALA A 111 17.22 6.57 -26.17
N ALA A 112 17.43 6.39 -24.86
CA ALA A 112 18.60 6.91 -24.17
C ALA A 112 19.91 6.27 -24.68
N LEU A 113 19.93 4.96 -24.89
CA LEU A 113 21.09 4.24 -25.43
C LEU A 113 21.41 4.64 -26.88
N ILE A 114 20.39 4.84 -27.72
CA ILE A 114 20.56 5.35 -29.09
C ILE A 114 21.19 6.74 -29.05
N ALA A 115 20.64 7.64 -28.21
CA ALA A 115 21.18 9.00 -28.05
C ALA A 115 22.65 8.98 -27.58
N TYR A 116 22.99 8.08 -26.67
CA TYR A 116 24.35 7.87 -26.21
C TYR A 116 25.28 7.40 -27.33
N GLY A 117 24.88 6.40 -28.11
CA GLY A 117 25.67 5.90 -29.24
C GLY A 117 25.86 6.95 -30.35
N ILE A 118 24.82 7.74 -30.65
CA ILE A 118 24.91 8.86 -31.60
C ILE A 118 25.92 9.91 -31.10
N ARG A 119 25.91 10.23 -29.80
CA ARG A 119 26.87 11.17 -29.20
C ARG A 119 28.31 10.67 -29.26
N LEU A 120 28.51 9.35 -29.18
CA LEU A 120 29.81 8.70 -29.36
C LEU A 120 30.25 8.62 -30.82
N GLY A 121 29.33 8.82 -31.78
CA GLY A 121 29.58 8.57 -33.21
C GLY A 121 29.70 7.09 -33.56
N ASP A 122 29.26 6.19 -32.67
CA ASP A 122 29.38 4.74 -32.83
C ASP A 122 27.99 4.11 -33.06
N TRP A 123 27.72 3.75 -34.31
CA TRP A 123 26.48 3.07 -34.70
C TRP A 123 26.34 1.68 -34.10
N GLY A 124 27.46 0.99 -33.82
CA GLY A 124 27.47 -0.30 -33.15
C GLY A 124 26.92 -0.18 -31.73
N VAL A 125 27.32 0.85 -30.99
CA VAL A 125 26.77 1.14 -29.66
C VAL A 125 25.32 1.63 -29.76
N ALA A 126 25.02 2.50 -30.72
CA ALA A 126 23.68 3.07 -30.91
C ALA A 126 22.61 2.02 -31.23
N VAL A 127 22.96 0.95 -31.97
CA VAL A 127 22.02 -0.12 -32.36
C VAL A 127 22.16 -1.34 -31.45
N GLY A 128 23.39 -1.73 -31.14
CA GLY A 128 23.69 -2.94 -30.37
C GLY A 128 23.17 -2.86 -28.93
N GLY A 129 23.38 -1.74 -28.24
CA GLY A 129 22.90 -1.56 -26.87
C GLY A 129 21.38 -1.76 -26.72
N PRO A 130 20.55 -1.01 -27.46
CA PRO A 130 19.10 -1.19 -27.47
C PRO A 130 18.64 -2.60 -27.87
N ALA A 131 19.30 -3.22 -28.85
CA ALA A 131 18.94 -4.55 -29.34
C ALA A 131 19.12 -5.62 -28.25
N VAL A 132 20.19 -5.56 -27.46
CA VAL A 132 20.43 -6.50 -26.36
C VAL A 132 19.34 -6.39 -25.29
N SER A 133 18.93 -5.17 -24.91
CA SER A 133 17.82 -4.94 -23.97
C SER A 133 16.48 -5.47 -24.49
N LEU A 134 16.21 -5.30 -25.79
CA LEU A 134 15.02 -5.85 -26.44
C LEU A 134 15.01 -7.38 -26.39
N VAL A 135 16.14 -8.02 -26.71
CA VAL A 135 16.31 -9.48 -26.65
C VAL A 135 16.13 -10.00 -25.22
N ALA A 136 16.68 -9.31 -24.22
CA ALA A 136 16.47 -9.68 -22.82
C ALA A 136 14.98 -9.64 -22.43
N LYS A 137 14.25 -8.59 -22.85
CA LYS A 137 12.81 -8.48 -22.59
C LYS A 137 12.00 -9.56 -23.31
N THR A 138 12.31 -9.87 -24.57
CA THR A 138 11.60 -10.91 -25.31
C THR A 138 11.85 -12.30 -24.72
N LEU A 139 13.06 -12.58 -24.24
CA LEU A 139 13.38 -13.80 -23.49
C LEU A 139 12.56 -13.91 -22.21
N TRP A 140 12.40 -12.82 -21.45
CA TRP A 140 11.50 -12.81 -20.29
C TRP A 140 10.06 -13.15 -20.67
N VAL A 141 9.53 -12.55 -21.73
CA VAL A 141 8.18 -12.87 -22.23
C VAL A 141 8.06 -14.34 -22.62
N ALA A 142 9.05 -14.89 -23.33
CA ALA A 142 9.08 -16.29 -23.72
C ALA A 142 9.13 -17.24 -22.52
N VAL A 143 10.06 -17.02 -21.58
CA VAL A 143 10.20 -17.83 -20.35
C VAL A 143 8.91 -17.76 -19.52
N LEU A 144 8.37 -16.57 -19.31
CA LEU A 144 7.11 -16.40 -18.57
C LEU A 144 5.96 -17.11 -19.26
N SER A 145 5.83 -17.00 -20.59
CA SER A 145 4.79 -17.70 -21.35
C SER A 145 4.89 -19.23 -21.22
N ALA A 146 6.10 -19.79 -21.17
CA ALA A 146 6.32 -21.23 -21.02
C ALA A 146 5.99 -21.76 -19.60
N THR A 147 6.10 -20.89 -18.58
CA THR A 147 5.70 -21.22 -17.20
C THR A 147 4.21 -21.04 -16.95
N GLN A 148 3.55 -20.21 -17.75
CA GLN A 148 2.18 -19.83 -17.54
C GLN A 148 1.25 -20.86 -18.18
N ARG A 149 0.34 -21.39 -17.36
CA ARG A 149 -0.86 -22.06 -17.86
C ARG A 149 -1.99 -21.09 -17.64
N ASP A 150 -2.61 -20.67 -18.73
CA ASP A 150 -3.83 -19.89 -18.65
C ASP A 150 -4.91 -20.77 -18.00
N LEU A 151 -5.42 -20.32 -16.85
CA LEU A 151 -6.57 -20.93 -16.20
C LEU A 151 -7.80 -20.68 -17.09
N SER A 152 -8.73 -21.64 -17.11
CA SER A 152 -10.05 -21.38 -17.71
C SER A 152 -10.70 -20.17 -17.02
N PRO A 153 -11.54 -19.38 -17.69
CA PRO A 153 -12.20 -18.22 -17.07
C PRO A 153 -12.92 -18.57 -15.76
N VAL A 154 -13.54 -19.75 -15.71
CA VAL A 154 -14.21 -20.29 -14.51
C VAL A 154 -13.21 -20.57 -13.38
N ALA A 155 -12.10 -21.26 -13.67
CA ALA A 155 -11.08 -21.54 -12.66
C ALA A 155 -10.36 -20.27 -12.18
N ALA A 156 -10.13 -19.31 -13.09
CA ALA A 156 -9.59 -18.00 -12.76
C ALA A 156 -10.52 -17.24 -11.80
N GLY A 157 -11.83 -17.25 -12.07
CA GLY A 157 -12.84 -16.65 -11.19
C GLY A 157 -12.88 -17.31 -9.81
N TRP A 158 -12.80 -18.64 -9.75
CA TRP A 158 -12.75 -19.36 -8.47
C TRP A 158 -11.49 -19.03 -7.66
N VAL A 159 -10.30 -19.03 -8.28
CA VAL A 159 -9.05 -18.65 -7.61
C VAL A 159 -9.06 -17.20 -7.15
N ALA A 160 -9.67 -16.29 -7.92
CA ALA A 160 -9.84 -14.90 -7.51
C ALA A 160 -10.72 -14.81 -6.25
N ALA A 161 -11.89 -15.46 -6.26
CA ALA A 161 -12.78 -15.49 -5.10
C ALA A 161 -12.11 -16.09 -3.85
N GLU A 162 -11.32 -17.14 -4.01
CA GLU A 162 -10.62 -17.77 -2.88
C GLU A 162 -9.49 -16.88 -2.33
N ARG A 163 -8.77 -16.15 -3.20
CA ARG A 163 -7.80 -15.15 -2.76
C ARG A 163 -8.46 -14.00 -2.03
N ASP A 164 -9.60 -13.52 -2.53
CA ASP A 164 -10.35 -12.43 -1.91
C ASP A 164 -10.82 -12.82 -0.51
N ARG A 165 -11.27 -14.07 -0.31
CA ARG A 165 -11.57 -14.62 1.02
C ARG A 165 -10.36 -14.63 1.94
N ALA A 166 -9.22 -15.17 1.47
CA ALA A 166 -8.00 -15.20 2.27
C ALA A 166 -7.49 -13.78 2.64
N TYR A 167 -7.60 -12.81 1.73
CA TYR A 167 -7.26 -11.42 2.03
C TYR A 167 -8.24 -10.78 3.02
N ALA A 168 -9.52 -11.10 2.94
CA ALA A 168 -10.51 -10.65 3.93
C ALA A 168 -10.18 -11.21 5.32
N GLU A 169 -9.82 -12.49 5.43
CA GLU A 169 -9.38 -13.11 6.69
C GLU A 169 -8.13 -12.43 7.26
N LEU A 170 -7.12 -12.16 6.43
CA LEU A 170 -5.92 -11.43 6.85
C LEU A 170 -6.22 -9.99 7.29
N ALA A 171 -7.13 -9.30 6.60
CA ALA A 171 -7.54 -7.95 6.97
C ALA A 171 -8.25 -7.92 8.32
N VAL A 172 -9.17 -8.86 8.55
CA VAL A 172 -9.86 -9.02 9.85
C VAL A 172 -8.86 -9.29 10.96
N ALA A 173 -7.92 -10.23 10.74
CA ALA A 173 -6.88 -10.54 11.73
C ALA A 173 -5.98 -9.32 12.04
N GLY A 174 -5.69 -8.49 11.05
CA GLY A 174 -4.94 -7.24 11.22
C GLY A 174 -5.69 -6.23 12.11
N VAL A 175 -6.98 -6.05 11.86
CA VAL A 175 -7.85 -5.16 12.67
C VAL A 175 -7.99 -5.70 14.10
N ASP A 176 -8.17 -7.00 14.27
CA ASP A 176 -8.29 -7.62 15.60
C ASP A 176 -7.02 -7.41 16.44
N LEU A 177 -5.85 -7.49 15.81
CA LEU A 177 -4.57 -7.21 16.47
C LEU A 177 -4.47 -5.75 16.91
N GLU A 178 -4.88 -4.82 16.05
CA GLU A 178 -4.88 -3.38 16.36
C GLU A 178 -5.86 -3.03 17.50
N VAL A 179 -7.07 -3.61 17.46
CA VAL A 179 -8.07 -3.45 18.53
C VAL A 179 -7.55 -4.03 19.84
N THR A 180 -6.89 -5.19 19.81
CA THR A 180 -6.31 -5.81 21.01
C THR A 180 -5.21 -4.94 21.61
N ARG A 181 -4.30 -4.40 20.78
CA ARG A 181 -3.24 -3.48 21.22
C ARG A 181 -3.81 -2.21 21.84
N THR A 182 -4.82 -1.63 21.19
CA THR A 182 -5.49 -0.42 21.67
C THR A 182 -6.19 -0.66 23.01
N ARG A 183 -6.89 -1.80 23.16
CA ARG A 183 -7.53 -2.18 24.43
C ARG A 183 -6.50 -2.40 25.55
N ALA A 184 -5.37 -3.04 25.25
CA ALA A 184 -4.29 -3.23 26.21
C ALA A 184 -3.71 -1.88 26.67
N ALA A 185 -3.49 -0.94 25.75
CA ALA A 185 -3.02 0.41 26.09
C ALA A 185 -4.03 1.16 26.99
N VAL A 186 -5.33 1.09 26.68
CA VAL A 186 -6.39 1.70 27.51
C VAL A 186 -6.43 1.06 28.91
N ALA A 187 -6.29 -0.27 29.00
CA ALA A 187 -6.26 -0.96 30.30
C ALA A 187 -5.05 -0.53 31.15
N GLN A 188 -3.87 -0.39 30.52
CA GLN A 188 -2.67 0.12 31.19
C GLN A 188 -2.85 1.56 31.67
N GLN A 189 -3.44 2.43 30.84
CA GLN A 189 -3.74 3.81 31.24
C GLN A 189 -4.70 3.87 32.42
N ARG A 190 -5.76 3.04 32.43
CA ARG A 190 -6.70 2.94 33.56
C ARG A 190 -5.99 2.47 34.84
N ALA A 191 -5.18 1.41 34.74
CA ALA A 191 -4.41 0.92 35.88
C ALA A 191 -3.41 1.96 36.41
N ALA A 192 -2.76 2.73 35.51
CA ALA A 192 -1.88 3.82 35.91
C ALA A 192 -2.65 4.97 36.60
N MET A 193 -3.83 5.35 36.09
CA MET A 193 -4.69 6.32 36.74
C MET A 193 -5.16 5.83 38.11
N GLU A 194 -5.57 4.57 38.25
CA GLU A 194 -5.92 3.96 39.54
C GLU A 194 -4.75 3.91 40.51
N ALA A 195 -3.51 3.72 40.04
CA ALA A 195 -2.32 3.75 40.88
C ALA A 195 -1.97 5.17 41.37
N VAL A 196 -2.10 6.18 40.50
CA VAL A 196 -1.85 7.59 40.83
C VAL A 196 -2.95 8.18 41.73
N TYR A 197 -4.21 7.82 41.46
CA TYR A 197 -5.39 8.35 42.15
C TYR A 197 -6.03 7.35 43.15
N GLY A 198 -5.34 6.25 43.45
CA GLY A 198 -5.81 5.15 44.32
C GLY A 198 -6.18 5.59 45.75
N PRO A 199 -6.69 4.67 46.59
CA PRO A 199 -7.95 4.68 47.37
C PRO A 199 -8.41 5.96 48.11
N LEU A 200 -7.57 6.99 48.18
CA LEU A 200 -7.87 8.28 48.78
C LEU A 200 -8.93 9.07 48.01
N ALA A 201 -9.22 8.76 46.73
CA ALA A 201 -10.38 9.31 46.02
C ALA A 201 -11.73 8.72 46.49
N VAL A 202 -11.74 7.53 47.11
CA VAL A 202 -12.96 6.91 47.68
C VAL A 202 -13.06 7.15 49.19
N ALA A 203 -11.92 7.32 49.89
CA ALA A 203 -11.91 7.68 51.32
C ALA A 203 -12.07 9.19 51.57
N GLY A 204 -11.77 10.05 50.57
CA GLY A 204 -11.93 11.50 50.64
C GLY A 204 -13.33 12.03 50.33
N SER A 205 -14.26 11.17 49.90
CA SER A 205 -15.70 11.48 49.84
C SER A 205 -16.41 11.06 51.15
N GLY A 206 -15.68 11.06 52.26
CA GLY A 206 -16.19 10.92 53.62
C GLY A 206 -16.50 12.25 54.31
N GLU A 207 -16.46 13.38 53.58
CA GLU A 207 -16.81 14.67 54.16
C GLU A 207 -17.88 15.42 53.33
N ALA A 208 -19.04 15.49 53.98
CA ALA A 208 -20.27 16.21 53.69
C ALA A 208 -21.01 15.85 52.40
N PRO A 209 -22.30 15.43 52.48
CA PRO A 209 -23.18 15.50 51.34
C PRO A 209 -23.28 16.99 51.00
N LEU A 210 -22.59 17.43 49.94
CA LEU A 210 -23.15 18.49 49.12
C LEU A 210 -24.47 17.92 48.64
N VAL A 211 -25.53 18.26 49.38
CA VAL A 211 -26.88 18.39 48.89
C VAL A 211 -26.75 19.35 47.71
N ILE A 212 -26.35 18.83 46.56
CA ILE A 212 -26.93 19.26 45.30
C ILE A 212 -28.37 18.86 45.52
N GLU A 213 -29.13 19.80 46.05
CA GLU A 213 -30.56 19.81 45.97
C GLU A 213 -30.81 19.46 44.51
N ARG A 214 -31.27 18.23 44.29
CA ARG A 214 -31.84 17.82 43.03
C ARG A 214 -33.01 18.77 42.88
N GLN A 215 -32.76 19.96 42.33
CA GLN A 215 -33.79 20.67 41.61
C GLN A 215 -34.32 19.61 40.69
N GLU A 216 -35.55 19.19 40.97
CA GLU A 216 -36.34 18.33 40.12
C GLU A 216 -36.30 19.01 38.77
N GLN A 217 -35.37 18.54 37.94
CA GLN A 217 -35.25 18.96 36.58
C GLN A 217 -36.58 18.54 35.98
N PRO A 218 -37.40 19.50 35.54
CA PRO A 218 -38.75 19.20 35.11
C PRO A 218 -38.66 18.13 34.05
N GLU A 219 -39.59 17.19 34.12
CA GLU A 219 -39.83 16.08 33.20
C GLU A 219 -40.07 16.60 31.77
N HIS A 220 -39.05 17.18 31.14
CA HIS A 220 -39.13 17.81 29.85
C HIS A 220 -37.99 17.35 28.96
N ALA A 221 -38.43 16.71 27.88
CA ALA A 221 -37.71 16.21 26.73
C ALA A 221 -36.74 15.05 27.01
N ARG A 222 -37.26 13.83 26.86
CA ARG A 222 -36.48 12.75 26.21
C ARG A 222 -35.82 13.39 24.98
N VAL A 223 -34.53 13.65 25.04
CA VAL A 223 -33.76 14.08 23.88
C VAL A 223 -34.02 13.02 22.81
N PRO A 224 -34.66 13.39 21.67
CA PRO A 224 -34.92 12.42 20.62
C PRO A 224 -33.58 11.87 20.18
N ASP A 225 -33.52 10.55 20.01
CA ASP A 225 -32.37 9.82 19.50
C ASP A 225 -32.12 10.18 18.01
N HIS A 226 -31.81 11.45 17.77
CA HIS A 226 -31.71 12.06 16.45
C HIS A 226 -30.47 11.52 15.73
N GLY A 227 -29.40 11.25 16.49
CA GLY A 227 -28.20 10.58 16.00
C GLY A 227 -28.48 9.17 15.50
N ALA A 228 -29.16 8.32 16.28
CA ALA A 228 -29.48 6.97 15.82
C ALA A 228 -30.41 6.98 14.60
N ARG A 229 -31.40 7.88 14.55
CA ARG A 229 -32.29 8.00 13.39
C ARG A 229 -31.59 8.54 12.14
N LEU A 230 -30.59 9.40 12.28
CA LEU A 230 -29.77 9.86 11.15
C LEU A 230 -28.86 8.75 10.62
N LEU A 231 -28.28 7.94 11.52
CA LEU A 231 -27.47 6.78 11.14
C LEU A 231 -28.32 5.68 10.48
N GLU A 232 -29.52 5.42 11.00
CA GLU A 232 -30.47 4.46 10.43
C GLU A 232 -30.93 4.89 9.03
N ARG A 233 -31.27 6.17 8.85
CA ARG A 233 -31.59 6.73 7.52
C ARG A 233 -30.42 6.67 6.54
N ALA A 234 -29.21 6.98 6.99
CA ALA A 234 -28.01 6.90 6.15
C ALA A 234 -27.72 5.45 5.72
N ALA A 235 -27.94 4.48 6.61
CA ALA A 235 -27.80 3.05 6.30
C ALA A 235 -28.87 2.57 5.31
N GLU A 236 -30.13 2.99 5.46
CA GLU A 236 -31.20 2.69 4.51
C GLU A 236 -30.94 3.27 3.10
N ASP A 237 -30.49 4.52 3.03
CA ASP A 237 -30.17 5.18 1.75
C ASP A 237 -29.01 4.47 1.04
N GLN A 238 -28.00 4.04 1.79
CA GLN A 238 -26.90 3.24 1.25
C GLN A 238 -27.36 1.87 0.76
N ALA A 239 -28.26 1.20 1.50
CA ALA A 239 -28.83 -0.07 1.09
C ALA A 239 -29.65 0.06 -0.20
N ARG A 240 -30.49 1.11 -0.33
CA ARG A 240 -31.24 1.39 -1.57
C ARG A 240 -30.32 1.68 -2.75
N ALA A 241 -29.26 2.46 -2.55
CA ALA A 241 -28.30 2.76 -3.59
C ALA A 241 -27.61 1.48 -4.10
N SER A 242 -27.17 0.61 -3.20
CA SER A 242 -26.56 -0.68 -3.56
C SER A 242 -27.51 -1.61 -4.32
N ALA A 243 -28.76 -1.77 -3.84
CA ALA A 243 -29.76 -2.58 -4.51
C ALA A 243 -30.11 -2.06 -5.92
N SER A 244 -30.11 -0.73 -6.12
CA SER A 244 -30.34 -0.14 -7.44
C SER A 244 -29.20 -0.40 -8.42
N MET A 245 -27.96 -0.46 -7.93
CA MET A 245 -26.77 -0.76 -8.73
C MET A 245 -26.73 -2.24 -9.12
N ASP A 246 -27.07 -3.13 -8.20
CA ASP A 246 -27.17 -4.57 -8.44
C ASP A 246 -28.29 -4.88 -9.45
N ALA A 247 -29.44 -4.22 -9.33
CA ALA A 247 -30.52 -4.34 -10.31
C ALA A 247 -30.10 -3.87 -11.70
N ALA A 248 -29.35 -2.76 -11.80
CA ALA A 248 -28.84 -2.24 -13.07
C ALA A 248 -27.81 -3.18 -13.71
N TYR A 249 -26.94 -3.78 -12.90
CA TYR A 249 -25.95 -4.76 -13.34
C TYR A 249 -26.62 -6.05 -13.84
N ASN A 250 -27.59 -6.58 -13.09
CA ASN A 250 -28.33 -7.79 -13.44
C ASN A 250 -29.23 -7.60 -14.67
N ALA A 251 -29.68 -6.38 -14.93
CA ALA A 251 -30.41 -6.03 -16.16
C ALA A 251 -29.51 -5.94 -17.41
N GLY A 252 -28.19 -6.14 -17.28
CA GLY A 252 -27.25 -6.11 -18.41
C GLY A 252 -27.00 -4.71 -18.96
N LEU A 253 -27.25 -3.66 -18.17
CA LEU A 253 -27.00 -2.29 -18.61
C LEU A 253 -25.50 -2.07 -18.84
N PRO A 254 -25.12 -1.33 -19.90
CA PRO A 254 -23.72 -1.02 -20.16
C PRO A 254 -23.14 -0.16 -19.01
N ALA A 255 -21.87 -0.38 -18.67
CA ALA A 255 -21.21 0.25 -17.50
C ALA A 255 -21.35 1.78 -17.44
N ARG A 256 -21.42 2.45 -18.61
CA ARG A 256 -21.63 3.91 -18.69
C ARG A 256 -22.99 4.35 -18.13
N GLU A 257 -24.04 3.55 -18.30
CA GLU A 257 -25.39 3.86 -17.82
C GLU A 257 -25.53 3.57 -16.33
N VAL A 258 -24.85 2.52 -15.85
CA VAL A 258 -24.73 2.22 -14.42
C VAL A 258 -24.03 3.39 -13.69
N LEU A 259 -22.92 3.90 -14.26
CA LEU A 259 -22.21 5.07 -13.71
C LEU A 259 -23.03 6.37 -13.78
N ALA A 260 -23.72 6.62 -14.90
CA ALA A 260 -24.59 7.79 -15.03
C ALA A 260 -25.76 7.74 -14.03
N ARG A 261 -26.28 6.55 -13.71
CA ARG A 261 -27.33 6.36 -12.72
C ARG A 261 -26.83 6.58 -11.30
N ALA A 262 -25.63 6.08 -10.99
CA ALA A 262 -24.97 6.35 -9.70
C ALA A 262 -24.72 7.86 -9.48
N ALA A 263 -24.35 8.59 -10.54
CA ALA A 263 -24.15 10.04 -10.47
C ALA A 263 -25.44 10.81 -10.17
N ARG A 264 -26.57 10.43 -10.77
CA ARG A 264 -27.89 11.06 -10.50
C ARG A 264 -28.35 10.83 -9.07
N LEU A 265 -28.23 9.61 -8.55
CA LEU A 265 -28.57 9.29 -7.16
C LEU A 265 -27.73 10.10 -6.15
N ARG A 266 -26.51 10.49 -6.52
CA ARG A 266 -25.65 11.35 -5.70
C ARG A 266 -26.08 12.82 -5.73
N GLN A 267 -26.60 13.30 -6.87
CA GLN A 267 -27.11 14.67 -7.03
C GLN A 267 -28.49 14.86 -6.39
N GLU A 268 -29.31 13.82 -6.35
CA GLU A 268 -30.64 13.86 -5.72
C GLU A 268 -30.59 13.78 -4.18
N ARG A 269 -29.40 13.61 -3.58
CA ARG A 269 -29.25 13.60 -2.13
C ARG A 269 -29.51 15.01 -1.59
N PRO A 270 -30.51 15.23 -0.71
CA PRO A 270 -30.74 16.54 -0.13
C PRO A 270 -29.49 16.98 0.65
N GLU A 271 -29.07 18.23 0.44
CA GLU A 271 -27.99 18.87 1.19
C GLU A 271 -28.30 18.70 2.68
N ALA A 272 -27.39 18.05 3.40
CA ALA A 272 -27.54 17.87 4.84
C ALA A 272 -27.57 19.27 5.49
N PRO A 273 -28.46 19.51 6.48
CA PRO A 273 -28.47 20.79 7.18
C PRO A 273 -27.08 21.04 7.79
N GLU A 274 -26.56 22.26 7.60
CA GLU A 274 -25.29 22.66 8.20
C GLU A 274 -25.34 22.43 9.72
N PRO A 275 -24.32 21.79 10.31
CA PRO A 275 -24.31 21.57 11.75
C PRO A 275 -24.21 22.94 12.44
N GLU A 276 -25.26 23.31 13.17
CA GLU A 276 -25.23 24.48 14.05
C GLU A 276 -24.04 24.37 15.01
N ALA A 277 -23.28 25.45 15.10
CA ALA A 277 -22.03 25.59 15.83
C ALA A 277 -22.13 25.04 17.25
N SER A 278 -21.61 23.82 17.45
CA SER A 278 -21.45 23.24 18.77
C SER A 278 -20.34 24.00 19.52
N ALA A 279 -20.70 24.50 20.69
CA ALA A 279 -19.87 25.34 21.56
C ALA A 279 -18.44 24.79 21.75
N GLN A 280 -17.46 25.65 21.50
CA GLN A 280 -16.05 25.41 21.81
C GLN A 280 -15.88 25.19 23.32
N VAL A 281 -15.53 23.95 23.69
CA VAL A 281 -15.04 23.62 25.03
C VAL A 281 -13.55 23.98 25.07
N SER A 282 -13.21 25.03 25.81
CA SER A 282 -11.82 25.43 26.08
C SER A 282 -11.09 24.35 26.88
N GLY A 283 -9.98 23.85 26.34
CA GLY A 283 -9.06 22.97 27.07
C GLY A 283 -8.13 23.77 28.02
N PRO A 284 -7.61 23.16 29.08
CA PRO A 284 -6.78 23.84 30.07
C PRO A 284 -5.32 24.05 29.61
N GLU A 285 -4.73 25.16 30.06
CA GLU A 285 -3.31 25.54 29.87
C GLU A 285 -2.31 24.50 30.42
N PRO A 286 -1.17 24.26 29.75
CA PRO A 286 -0.11 23.44 30.30
C PRO A 286 0.89 24.28 31.12
N ALA A 287 1.05 23.94 32.39
CA ALA A 287 2.12 24.43 33.25
C ALA A 287 3.35 23.51 33.22
N GLY A 288 4.54 24.11 33.22
CA GLY A 288 5.71 23.60 33.94
C GLY A 288 6.68 22.70 33.19
N THR A 289 7.77 23.30 32.71
CA THR A 289 9.02 22.63 32.31
C THR A 289 9.69 21.89 33.48
N PHE A 290 10.08 20.63 33.29
CA PHE A 290 11.07 19.94 34.12
C PHE A 290 12.25 19.45 33.28
N ARG A 291 13.46 19.59 33.83
CA ARG A 291 14.76 19.29 33.20
C ARG A 291 15.51 18.25 34.04
N THR A 292 16.28 17.40 33.34
CA THR A 292 17.35 16.46 33.79
C THR A 292 16.89 15.16 34.47
N GLY A 293 17.49 13.99 34.24
CA GLY A 293 18.79 13.67 33.64
C GLY A 293 18.96 12.19 33.21
N SER A 294 20.19 11.90 32.81
CA SER A 294 20.76 10.73 32.12
C SER A 294 20.72 9.38 32.86
N GLY A 295 20.52 8.29 32.08
CA GLY A 295 20.88 6.91 32.44
C GLY A 295 20.64 5.93 31.28
N GLU A 296 21.70 5.30 30.78
CA GLU A 296 21.69 4.33 29.68
C GLU A 296 21.04 2.98 30.03
N SER A 297 20.20 2.45 29.13
CA SER A 297 20.17 1.02 28.76
C SER A 297 19.39 0.77 27.45
N PRO A 298 19.66 -0.35 26.75
CA PRO A 298 19.40 -0.48 25.32
C PRO A 298 18.00 -1.04 25.04
N GLU A 299 17.08 -0.15 24.65
CA GLU A 299 15.75 -0.54 24.18
C GLU A 299 15.61 -0.37 22.66
N GLU A 300 15.30 -1.51 22.03
CA GLU A 300 14.33 -1.71 20.96
C GLU A 300 13.81 -0.42 20.29
N ARG A 301 14.41 -0.09 19.14
CA ARG A 301 13.99 1.04 18.31
C ARG A 301 12.58 0.80 17.77
N VAL A 302 11.61 1.47 18.36
CA VAL A 302 10.37 1.89 17.70
C VAL A 302 10.76 2.55 16.38
N PRO A 303 10.12 2.20 15.23
CA PRO A 303 10.41 2.91 13.98
C PRO A 303 10.12 4.39 14.19
N GLU A 304 11.16 5.22 14.13
CA GLU A 304 11.03 6.67 14.07
C GLU A 304 9.98 7.02 13.03
N GLN A 305 8.86 7.59 13.48
CA GLN A 305 7.99 8.35 12.59
C GLN A 305 8.86 9.45 12.01
N ARG A 306 9.31 9.26 10.77
CA ARG A 306 10.04 10.28 10.00
C ARG A 306 9.29 11.61 10.18
N PRO A 307 9.95 12.70 10.63
CA PRO A 307 9.28 13.97 10.75
C PRO A 307 8.68 14.34 9.39
N ALA A 308 7.42 14.79 9.41
CA ALA A 308 6.73 15.26 8.21
C ALA A 308 7.65 16.25 7.49
N ASN A 309 8.04 15.94 6.25
CA ASN A 309 8.88 16.83 5.47
C ASN A 309 8.17 18.19 5.34
N LEU A 310 8.90 19.28 5.56
CA LEU A 310 8.38 20.64 5.55
C LEU A 310 7.46 20.91 4.33
N ARG A 311 7.83 20.35 3.19
CA ARG A 311 7.05 20.42 1.94
C ARG A 311 5.65 19.83 2.08
N SER A 312 5.49 18.59 2.58
CA SER A 312 4.16 18.00 2.71
C SER A 312 3.33 18.75 3.75
N ALA A 313 3.94 19.22 4.83
CA ALA A 313 3.25 20.00 5.84
C ALA A 313 2.68 21.32 5.28
N VAL A 314 3.44 22.03 4.43
CA VAL A 314 2.96 23.21 3.71
C VAL A 314 1.82 22.85 2.73
N TYR A 315 1.95 21.75 1.99
CA TYR A 315 0.91 21.31 1.05
C TYR A 315 -0.39 20.91 1.74
N THR A 316 -0.30 20.26 2.89
CA THR A 316 -1.47 19.90 3.71
C THR A 316 -2.17 21.14 4.24
N LEU A 317 -1.43 22.13 4.77
CA LEU A 317 -2.01 23.38 5.25
C LEU A 317 -2.66 24.20 4.12
N TYR A 318 -2.04 24.23 2.94
CA TYR A 318 -2.62 24.84 1.75
C TYR A 318 -3.90 24.13 1.31
N ALA A 319 -3.93 22.80 1.31
CA ALA A 319 -5.14 22.02 0.99
C ALA A 319 -6.28 22.21 2.01
N LEU A 320 -5.96 22.62 3.24
CA LEU A 320 -6.92 22.99 4.29
C LEU A 320 -7.37 24.46 4.21
N GLY A 321 -6.96 25.20 3.16
CA GLY A 321 -7.38 26.58 2.92
C GLY A 321 -6.55 27.64 3.63
N VAL A 322 -5.44 27.28 4.27
CA VAL A 322 -4.51 28.26 4.85
C VAL A 322 -3.60 28.78 3.74
N GLU A 323 -3.82 30.00 3.27
CA GLU A 323 -3.07 30.59 2.14
C GLU A 323 -2.02 31.62 2.56
N ASP A 324 -2.04 32.07 3.81
CA ASP A 324 -1.08 33.06 4.34
C ASP A 324 0.24 32.39 4.76
N ALA A 325 1.35 32.84 4.17
CA ALA A 325 2.68 32.32 4.44
C ALA A 325 3.13 32.56 5.88
N ASP A 326 2.70 33.66 6.51
CA ASP A 326 3.07 33.98 7.89
C ASP A 326 2.33 33.07 8.87
N GLU A 327 1.05 32.78 8.59
CA GLU A 327 0.26 31.83 9.36
C GLU A 327 0.80 30.40 9.24
N ILE A 328 1.14 29.96 8.02
CA ILE A 328 1.76 28.64 7.80
C ILE A 328 3.11 28.56 8.53
N THR A 329 3.93 29.62 8.46
CA THR A 329 5.24 29.65 9.14
C THR A 329 5.07 29.57 10.66
N ALA A 330 4.11 30.29 11.24
CA ALA A 330 3.83 30.25 12.68
C ALA A 330 3.36 28.85 13.12
N ARG A 331 2.39 28.25 12.42
CA ARG A 331 1.87 26.91 12.73
C ARG A 331 2.93 25.82 12.57
N LEU A 332 3.73 25.89 11.51
CA LEU A 332 4.82 24.93 11.29
C LEU A 332 5.96 25.14 12.30
N SER A 333 6.23 26.38 12.71
CA SER A 333 7.24 26.65 13.73
C SER A 333 6.86 26.10 15.11
N ALA A 334 5.57 26.12 15.43
CA ALA A 334 5.03 25.51 16.64
C ALA A 334 5.15 23.97 16.63
N MET A 335 5.00 23.32 15.46
CA MET A 335 5.03 21.86 15.33
C MET A 335 6.44 21.29 15.12
N LEU A 336 7.29 21.98 14.36
CA LEU A 336 8.56 21.45 13.83
C LEU A 336 9.79 22.23 14.33
N GLY A 337 9.61 23.25 15.17
CA GLY A 337 10.67 24.17 15.57
C GLY A 337 10.95 25.24 14.51
N ALA A 338 12.04 26.01 14.64
CA ALA A 338 12.28 27.17 13.77
C ALA A 338 12.26 26.82 12.27
N VAL A 339 11.23 27.30 11.55
CA VAL A 339 11.07 27.11 10.10
C VAL A 339 11.43 28.40 9.36
N SER A 340 12.20 28.28 8.28
CA SER A 340 12.51 29.40 7.40
C SER A 340 11.29 29.83 6.58
N ARG A 341 10.84 31.08 6.77
CA ARG A 341 9.78 31.73 5.98
C ARG A 341 10.03 31.62 4.46
N ALA A 342 11.28 31.79 4.02
CA ALA A 342 11.64 31.68 2.61
C ALA A 342 11.39 30.27 2.03
N SER A 343 11.51 29.23 2.86
CA SER A 343 11.20 27.85 2.45
C SER A 343 9.70 27.61 2.37
N VAL A 344 8.92 28.16 3.30
CA VAL A 344 7.45 28.13 3.27
C VAL A 344 6.93 28.84 2.01
N ASP A 345 7.42 30.05 1.72
CA ASP A 345 7.05 30.81 0.52
C ASP A 345 7.34 30.03 -0.77
N ARG A 346 8.50 29.36 -0.84
CA ARG A 346 8.85 28.53 -2.00
C ARG A 346 7.83 27.42 -2.19
N TYR A 347 7.51 26.65 -1.15
CA TYR A 347 6.59 25.52 -1.26
C TYR A 347 5.14 25.96 -1.46
N LEU A 348 4.74 27.11 -0.91
CA LEU A 348 3.42 27.68 -1.14
C LEU A 348 3.24 28.10 -2.61
N ARG A 349 4.26 28.68 -3.25
CA ARG A 349 4.25 28.95 -4.71
C ARG A 349 4.14 27.66 -5.53
N GLU A 350 4.88 26.62 -5.15
CA GLU A 350 4.78 25.31 -5.82
C GLU A 350 3.37 24.70 -5.66
N ALA A 351 2.76 24.81 -4.47
CA ALA A 351 1.42 24.30 -4.19
C ALA A 351 0.34 25.04 -5.01
N ARG A 352 0.42 26.37 -5.09
CA ARG A 352 -0.47 27.20 -5.94
C ARG A 352 -0.34 26.84 -7.42
N ALA A 353 0.90 26.71 -7.92
CA ALA A 353 1.15 26.32 -9.30
C ALA A 353 0.58 24.92 -9.62
N ALA A 354 0.69 23.97 -8.68
CA ALA A 354 0.14 22.63 -8.82
C ALA A 354 -1.41 22.62 -8.80
N ALA A 355 -2.04 23.51 -8.02
CA ALA A 355 -3.50 23.68 -8.02
C ALA A 355 -4.00 24.31 -9.32
N SER A 356 -3.33 25.35 -9.83
CA SER A 356 -3.70 25.98 -11.11
C SER A 356 -3.52 25.05 -12.32
N ALA A 357 -2.56 24.13 -12.28
CA ALA A 357 -2.35 23.14 -13.34
C ALA A 357 -3.45 22.07 -13.40
N LYS A 358 -4.18 21.86 -12.29
CA LYS A 358 -5.31 20.92 -12.18
C LYS A 358 -6.64 21.65 -12.33
N GLY A 359 -6.77 22.54 -13.32
CA GLY A 359 -7.99 23.33 -13.57
C GLY A 359 -9.31 22.54 -13.45
N PRO A 360 -10.42 23.26 -13.24
CA PRO A 360 -11.67 22.76 -12.62
C PRO A 360 -12.22 21.44 -13.17
#